data_AF-A0A1N6SEN7-F1
#
_entry.id   AF-A0A1N6SEN7-F1
#
_cell.length_a   1.000
_cell.length_b   1.000
_cell.length_c   1.000
_cell.angle_alpha   90.00
_cell.angle_beta   90.00
_cell.angle_gamma   90.00
#
_symmetry.space_group_name_H-M   'P 1'
#
loop_
_entity.id
_entity.type
_entity.pdbx_description
1 polymer ?
#
loop_
_entity_poly.entity_id
_entity_poly.type
_entity_poly.pdbx_seq_one_letter_code
_entity_poly.pdbx_strand_id
1 'polypeptide(L)'
;MSTSSSHPSFWRRVPLAFGAFFSTLSDAAYAARVEKLSLPEAAPVAPVAPAPVPAPVLTPAAAPVILKEATPDAALQLLALLQREARLIDFTQENLGSHADADIGAAARVVHEGCAKVMREYFTIDAVRQEAEGSRIVLQEGFDSAQVRLTGNVVGSAPFTGTLSHRGWRASSVRLPKLSGQHDASILAPAEVEL
;
A
#
# COMPACT_ATOMS: atom_id res chain seq x y z
N MET A 1 61.74 7.44 8.99
CA MET A 1 61.78 8.87 9.39
C MET A 1 61.44 8.94 10.87
N SER A 2 62.39 9.31 11.71
CA SER A 2 62.21 9.42 13.16
C SER A 2 61.57 10.78 13.48
N THR A 3 60.38 10.80 14.10
CA THR A 3 59.75 12.03 14.59
C THR A 3 60.13 12.25 16.05
N SER A 4 60.85 13.32 16.34
CA SER A 4 61.21 13.74 17.70
C SER A 4 59.99 14.27 18.46
N SER A 5 59.66 13.69 19.62
CA SER A 5 58.65 14.21 20.54
C SER A 5 59.25 15.32 21.40
N SER A 6 58.76 16.56 21.28
CA SER A 6 59.20 17.68 22.11
C SER A 6 58.12 18.00 23.15
N HIS A 7 58.42 17.79 24.43
CA HIS A 7 57.48 18.06 25.53
C HIS A 7 57.47 19.56 25.90
N PRO A 8 56.31 20.14 26.29
CA PRO A 8 56.24 21.55 26.68
C PRO A 8 57.11 21.83 27.91
N SER A 9 57.69 23.04 28.02
CA SER A 9 58.48 23.45 29.19
C SER A 9 57.62 23.60 30.44
N PHE A 10 58.22 23.47 31.63
CA PHE A 10 57.51 23.52 32.93
C PHE A 10 56.61 24.76 33.07
N TRP A 11 57.13 25.93 32.72
CA TRP A 11 56.41 27.21 32.80
C TRP A 11 55.22 27.31 31.84
N ARG A 12 55.19 26.53 30.75
CA ARG A 12 54.02 26.40 29.88
C ARG A 12 52.99 25.39 30.40
N ARG A 13 53.38 24.43 31.25
CA ARG A 13 52.47 23.40 31.78
C ARG A 13 51.55 23.94 32.87
N VAL A 14 51.98 24.93 33.64
CA VAL A 14 51.19 25.51 34.74
C VAL A 14 49.87 26.12 34.26
N PRO A 15 49.84 27.10 33.31
CA PRO A 15 48.57 27.63 32.80
C PRO A 15 47.75 26.59 32.04
N LEU A 16 48.39 25.63 31.38
CA LEU A 16 47.71 24.52 30.70
C LEU A 16 46.96 23.61 31.69
N ALA A 17 47.53 23.33 32.86
CA ALA A 17 46.88 22.48 33.87
C ALA A 17 45.63 23.14 34.44
N PHE A 18 45.70 24.45 34.78
CA PHE A 18 44.52 25.19 35.25
C PHE A 18 43.46 25.32 34.15
N GLY A 19 43.87 25.65 32.91
CA GLY A 19 42.94 25.73 31.78
C GLY A 19 42.25 24.40 31.47
N ALA A 20 42.99 23.30 31.51
CA ALA A 20 42.43 21.95 31.32
C ALA A 20 41.40 21.62 32.40
N PHE A 21 41.68 21.92 33.66
CA PHE A 21 40.76 21.66 34.78
C PHE A 21 39.41 22.39 34.62
N PHE A 22 39.42 23.70 34.32
CA PHE A 22 38.17 24.43 34.12
C PHE A 22 37.45 23.99 32.83
N SER A 23 38.20 23.72 31.75
CA SER A 23 37.61 23.24 30.49
C SER A 23 36.99 21.85 30.60
N THR A 24 37.53 20.97 31.45
CA THR A 24 36.87 19.69 31.76
C THR A 24 35.55 19.85 32.49
N LEU A 25 35.36 20.91 33.27
CA LEU A 25 34.12 21.15 34.00
C LEU A 25 33.08 21.92 33.17
N SER A 26 33.51 22.81 32.27
CA SER A 26 32.63 23.69 31.50
C SER A 26 32.29 23.21 30.09
N ASP A 27 33.12 22.36 29.47
CA ASP A 27 32.94 21.88 28.10
C ASP A 27 32.86 20.34 28.06
N ALA A 28 31.65 19.84 27.80
CA ALA A 28 31.37 18.41 27.73
C ALA A 28 32.15 17.69 26.60
N ALA A 29 32.40 18.37 25.47
CA ALA A 29 33.15 17.79 24.36
C ALA A 29 34.64 17.68 24.71
N TYR A 30 35.18 18.63 25.47
CA TYR A 30 36.54 18.56 26.00
C TYR A 30 36.68 17.42 27.02
N ALA A 31 35.75 17.29 27.97
CA ALA A 31 35.75 16.22 28.95
C ALA A 31 35.78 14.82 28.31
N ALA A 32 34.95 14.58 27.28
CA ALA A 32 34.93 13.31 26.55
C ALA A 32 36.28 12.96 25.86
N ARG A 33 37.08 13.96 25.48
CA ARG A 33 38.42 13.73 24.91
C ARG A 33 39.44 13.36 25.97
N VAL A 34 39.36 13.97 27.15
CA VAL A 34 40.23 13.64 28.29
C VAL A 34 39.93 12.24 28.81
N GLU A 35 38.66 11.85 28.89
CA GLU A 35 38.25 10.48 29.26
C GLU A 35 38.84 9.44 28.30
N LYS A 36 38.78 9.68 26.99
CA LYS A 36 39.38 8.79 25.98
C LYS A 36 40.89 8.60 26.13
N LEU A 37 41.62 9.61 26.61
CA LEU A 37 43.06 9.53 26.88
C LEU A 37 43.37 8.80 28.20
N SER A 38 42.41 8.75 29.12
CA SER A 38 42.56 8.04 30.41
C SER A 38 42.30 6.54 30.32
N LEU A 39 41.60 6.10 29.27
CA LEU A 39 41.45 4.69 28.94
C LEU A 39 42.81 4.15 28.48
N PRO A 40 43.25 2.97 28.97
CA PRO A 40 44.52 2.38 28.54
C PRO A 40 44.51 2.18 27.03
N GLU A 41 45.58 2.64 26.38
CA GLU A 41 45.82 2.49 24.94
C GLU A 41 45.62 1.02 24.54
N ALA A 42 44.48 0.72 23.92
CA ALA A 42 44.24 -0.60 23.35
C ALA A 42 45.27 -0.81 22.24
N ALA A 43 46.00 -1.93 22.31
CA ALA A 43 47.06 -2.28 21.37
C ALA A 43 46.61 -2.06 19.91
N PRO A 44 47.50 -1.56 19.04
CA PRO A 44 47.14 -1.23 17.66
C PRO A 44 46.75 -2.51 16.93
N VAL A 45 45.45 -2.71 16.74
CA VAL A 45 44.94 -3.68 15.79
C VAL A 45 45.35 -3.16 14.41
N ALA A 46 46.16 -3.95 13.72
CA ALA A 46 46.61 -3.67 12.36
C ALA A 46 45.41 -3.24 11.49
N PRO A 47 45.60 -2.24 10.61
CA PRO A 47 44.52 -1.72 9.78
C PRO A 47 44.07 -2.81 8.80
N VAL A 48 42.97 -3.47 9.12
CA VAL A 48 42.16 -4.11 8.09
C VAL A 48 41.70 -3.00 7.16
N ALA A 49 41.99 -3.17 5.88
CA ALA A 49 41.57 -2.32 4.78
C ALA A 49 40.14 -1.78 5.00
N PRO A 50 39.85 -0.52 4.59
CA PRO A 50 38.61 0.15 4.95
C PRO A 50 37.42 -0.68 4.50
N ALA A 51 36.75 -1.34 5.46
CA ALA A 51 35.43 -1.89 5.22
C ALA A 51 34.53 -0.69 4.92
N PRO A 52 33.79 -0.72 3.81
CA PRO A 52 33.08 0.44 3.30
C PRO A 52 32.11 0.93 4.36
N VAL A 53 32.03 2.26 4.48
CA VAL A 53 30.93 2.99 5.13
C VAL A 53 29.63 2.24 4.83
N PRO A 54 28.82 1.81 5.82
CA PRO A 54 27.49 1.33 5.50
C PRO A 54 26.77 2.52 4.88
N ALA A 55 26.63 2.45 3.56
CA ALA A 55 25.84 3.37 2.77
C ALA A 55 24.48 3.54 3.46
N PRO A 56 23.88 4.73 3.43
CA PRO A 56 22.51 4.90 3.91
C PRO A 56 21.69 3.77 3.32
N VAL A 57 21.08 2.97 4.22
CA VAL A 57 20.19 1.88 3.83
C VAL A 57 19.11 2.55 2.99
N LEU A 58 19.24 2.40 1.67
CA LEU A 58 18.22 2.79 0.73
C LEU A 58 17.02 1.97 1.17
N THR A 59 16.04 2.64 1.77
CA THR A 59 14.69 2.10 1.88
C THR A 59 14.38 1.47 0.53
N PRO A 60 14.05 0.16 0.47
CA PRO A 60 13.81 -0.49 -0.80
C PRO A 60 12.82 0.36 -1.57
N ALA A 61 13.27 0.93 -2.69
CA ALA A 61 12.39 1.59 -3.62
C ALA A 61 11.27 0.58 -3.89
N ALA A 62 10.03 0.98 -3.58
CA ALA A 62 8.86 0.15 -3.77
C ALA A 62 8.98 -0.49 -5.15
N ALA A 63 9.00 -1.83 -5.18
CA ALA A 63 9.13 -2.57 -6.42
C ALA A 63 8.12 -1.98 -7.43
N PRO A 64 8.53 -1.76 -8.70
CA PRO A 64 7.64 -1.18 -9.69
C PRO A 64 6.34 -1.97 -9.66
N VAL A 65 5.22 -1.27 -9.47
CA VAL A 65 3.89 -1.88 -9.54
C VAL A 65 3.78 -2.40 -10.96
N ILE A 66 3.99 -3.71 -11.13
CA ILE A 66 3.84 -4.38 -12.42
C ILE A 66 2.34 -4.31 -12.73
N LEU A 67 1.96 -3.32 -13.54
CA LEU A 67 0.62 -3.23 -14.08
C LEU A 67 0.44 -4.44 -14.99
N LYS A 68 -0.37 -5.40 -14.54
CA LYS A 68 -0.81 -6.50 -15.39
C LYS A 68 -1.95 -5.96 -16.25
N GLU A 69 -1.74 -5.91 -17.55
CA GLU A 69 -2.86 -5.70 -18.47
C GLU A 69 -3.79 -6.92 -18.34
N ALA A 70 -5.03 -6.67 -17.93
CA ALA A 70 -6.05 -7.70 -17.94
C ALA A 70 -6.34 -8.06 -19.41
N THR A 71 -6.47 -9.35 -19.71
CA THR A 71 -6.93 -9.79 -21.03
C THR A 71 -8.32 -9.20 -21.28
N PRO A 72 -8.51 -8.33 -22.30
CA PRO A 72 -9.79 -7.64 -22.52
C PRO A 72 -10.96 -8.60 -22.69
N ASP A 73 -10.70 -9.79 -23.23
CA ASP A 73 -11.68 -10.82 -23.56
C ASP A 73 -12.59 -11.20 -22.40
N ALA A 74 -12.05 -11.37 -21.18
CA ALA A 74 -12.86 -11.73 -20.02
C ALA A 74 -13.80 -10.60 -19.58
N ALA A 75 -13.36 -9.34 -19.74
CA ALA A 75 -14.19 -8.17 -19.44
C ALA A 75 -15.28 -7.99 -20.50
N LEU A 76 -14.93 -8.12 -21.78
CA LEU A 76 -15.87 -8.08 -22.90
C LEU A 76 -16.89 -9.21 -22.81
N GLN A 77 -16.46 -10.41 -22.42
CA GLN A 77 -17.35 -11.53 -22.20
C GLN A 77 -18.34 -11.28 -21.06
N LEU A 78 -17.89 -10.76 -19.92
CA LEU A 78 -18.78 -10.38 -18.83
C LEU A 78 -19.79 -9.32 -19.29
N LEU A 79 -19.34 -8.34 -20.07
CA LEU A 79 -20.20 -7.29 -20.60
C LEU A 79 -21.25 -7.84 -21.59
N ALA A 80 -20.87 -8.77 -22.45
CA ALA A 80 -21.80 -9.46 -23.35
C ALA A 80 -22.85 -10.29 -22.59
N LEU A 81 -22.45 -10.98 -21.51
CA LEU A 81 -23.38 -11.71 -20.64
C LEU A 81 -24.38 -10.77 -19.95
N LEU A 82 -23.90 -9.63 -19.43
CA LEU A 82 -24.75 -8.60 -18.83
C LEU A 82 -25.69 -7.98 -19.86
N GLN A 83 -25.25 -7.77 -21.10
CA GLN A 83 -26.12 -7.29 -22.16
C GLN A 83 -27.21 -8.32 -22.50
N ARG A 84 -26.84 -9.59 -22.67
CA ARG A 84 -27.77 -10.66 -23.03
C ARG A 84 -28.86 -10.87 -21.99
N GLU A 85 -28.50 -10.91 -20.70
CA GLU A 85 -29.46 -11.22 -19.64
C GLU A 85 -30.16 -9.98 -19.07
N ALA A 86 -29.54 -8.80 -19.17
CA ALA A 86 -29.99 -7.61 -18.44
C ALA A 86 -30.22 -6.38 -19.32
N ARG A 87 -29.89 -6.42 -20.63
CA ARG A 87 -29.88 -5.24 -21.52
C ARG A 87 -29.12 -4.06 -20.92
N LEU A 88 -28.04 -4.35 -20.18
CA LEU A 88 -27.35 -3.34 -19.38
C LEU A 88 -26.81 -2.20 -20.24
N ILE A 89 -26.21 -2.50 -21.40
CA ILE A 89 -25.66 -1.49 -22.30
C ILE A 89 -26.77 -0.58 -22.79
N ASP A 90 -27.88 -1.16 -23.28
CA ASP A 90 -29.03 -0.39 -23.76
C ASP A 90 -29.55 0.53 -22.66
N PHE A 91 -29.73 0.00 -21.43
CA PHE A 91 -30.22 0.77 -20.31
C PHE A 91 -29.29 1.93 -19.94
N THR A 92 -27.97 1.74 -20.01
CA THR A 92 -27.00 2.81 -19.73
C THR A 92 -26.85 3.84 -20.85
N GLN A 93 -27.20 3.50 -22.09
CA GLN A 93 -27.18 4.41 -23.22
C GLN A 93 -28.50 5.17 -23.40
N GLU A 94 -29.58 4.73 -22.75
CA GLU A 94 -30.86 5.42 -22.72
C GLU A 94 -30.77 6.75 -21.97
N ASN A 95 -31.37 7.81 -22.52
CA ASN A 95 -31.40 9.11 -21.85
C ASN A 95 -32.63 9.22 -20.92
N LEU A 96 -32.39 9.05 -19.63
CA LEU A 96 -33.46 9.08 -18.62
C LEU A 96 -33.83 10.49 -18.13
N GLY A 97 -33.19 11.55 -18.63
CA GLY A 97 -33.30 12.90 -18.05
C GLY A 97 -34.72 13.51 -18.06
N SER A 98 -35.58 13.09 -18.98
CA SER A 98 -36.99 13.53 -19.08
C SER A 98 -38.00 12.55 -18.49
N HIS A 99 -37.56 11.38 -18.00
CA HIS A 99 -38.44 10.35 -17.48
C HIS A 99 -38.68 10.55 -15.99
N ALA A 100 -39.91 10.32 -15.53
CA ALA A 100 -40.19 10.30 -14.10
C ALA A 100 -39.71 8.97 -13.49
N ASP A 101 -39.38 8.97 -12.20
CA ASP A 101 -38.95 7.76 -11.48
C ASP A 101 -39.95 6.59 -11.64
N ALA A 102 -41.24 6.90 -11.70
CA ALA A 102 -42.29 5.91 -11.90
C ALA A 102 -42.19 5.19 -13.26
N ASP A 103 -41.78 5.89 -14.32
CA ASP A 103 -41.65 5.35 -15.67
C ASP A 103 -40.39 4.47 -15.80
N ILE A 104 -39.35 4.77 -15.02
CA ILE A 104 -38.08 4.04 -15.02
C ILE A 104 -38.20 2.73 -14.23
N GLY A 105 -39.04 2.71 -13.19
CA GLY A 105 -39.06 1.63 -12.20
C GLY A 105 -39.34 0.23 -12.75
N ALA A 106 -40.11 0.10 -13.84
CA ALA A 106 -40.34 -1.21 -14.48
C ALA A 106 -39.07 -1.71 -15.19
N ALA A 107 -38.45 -0.87 -16.02
CA ALA A 107 -37.22 -1.20 -16.73
C ALA A 107 -36.06 -1.50 -15.75
N ALA A 108 -35.90 -0.68 -14.71
CA ALA A 108 -34.85 -0.85 -13.71
C ALA A 108 -34.96 -2.21 -12.98
N ARG A 109 -36.18 -2.69 -12.70
CA ARG A 109 -36.38 -4.00 -12.06
C ARG A 109 -35.94 -5.15 -12.98
N VAL A 110 -36.27 -5.09 -14.27
CA VAL A 110 -35.86 -6.09 -15.26
C VAL A 110 -34.34 -6.14 -15.39
N VAL A 111 -33.70 -4.98 -15.55
CA VAL A 111 -32.23 -4.87 -15.65
C VAL A 111 -31.57 -5.37 -14.37
N HIS A 112 -32.07 -4.97 -13.20
CA HIS A 112 -31.56 -5.44 -11.92
C HIS A 112 -31.65 -6.97 -11.79
N GLU A 113 -32.79 -7.57 -12.14
CA GLU A 113 -32.98 -9.02 -12.09
C GLU A 113 -32.02 -9.75 -13.02
N GLY A 114 -31.85 -9.26 -14.26
CA GLY A 114 -30.89 -9.80 -15.23
C GLY A 114 -29.45 -9.73 -14.73
N CYS A 115 -29.02 -8.57 -14.20
CA CYS A 115 -27.71 -8.42 -13.59
C CYS A 115 -27.53 -9.39 -12.41
N ALA A 116 -28.51 -9.50 -11.52
CA ALA A 116 -28.46 -10.41 -10.39
C ALA A 116 -28.38 -11.89 -10.83
N LYS A 117 -29.03 -12.26 -11.94
CA LYS A 117 -28.93 -13.59 -12.54
C LYS A 117 -27.51 -13.88 -13.00
N VAL A 118 -26.89 -13.00 -13.80
CA VAL A 118 -25.50 -13.14 -14.25
C VAL A 118 -24.55 -13.29 -13.07
N MET A 119 -24.71 -12.44 -12.05
CA MET A 119 -23.85 -12.48 -10.86
C MET A 119 -23.94 -13.80 -10.11
N ARG A 120 -25.15 -14.35 -9.90
CA ARG A 120 -25.35 -15.63 -9.21
C ARG A 120 -24.87 -16.83 -10.02
N GLU A 121 -25.04 -16.80 -11.33
CA GLU A 121 -24.67 -17.91 -12.21
C GLU A 121 -23.15 -18.05 -12.29
N TYR A 122 -22.46 -16.93 -12.57
CA TYR A 122 -21.04 -16.97 -12.91
C TYR A 122 -20.09 -16.64 -11.75
N PHE A 123 -20.59 -16.17 -10.60
CA PHE A 123 -19.75 -15.80 -9.46
C PHE A 123 -20.24 -16.43 -8.15
N THR A 124 -19.31 -16.68 -7.24
CA THR A 124 -19.61 -16.78 -5.81
C THR A 124 -19.04 -15.53 -5.15
N ILE A 125 -19.91 -14.75 -4.50
CA ILE A 125 -19.56 -13.45 -3.91
C ILE A 125 -19.78 -13.52 -2.41
N ASP A 126 -18.68 -13.41 -1.67
CA ASP A 126 -18.65 -13.47 -0.22
C ASP A 126 -18.24 -12.13 0.37
N ALA A 127 -18.57 -11.92 1.64
CA ALA A 127 -18.10 -10.75 2.37
C ALA A 127 -16.60 -10.87 2.66
N VAL A 128 -15.87 -9.76 2.56
CA VAL A 128 -14.44 -9.72 2.95
C VAL A 128 -14.32 -9.83 4.48
N ARG A 129 -15.22 -9.16 5.20
CA ARG A 129 -15.36 -9.21 6.66
C ARG A 129 -16.65 -9.94 7.04
N GLN A 130 -16.61 -10.74 8.10
CA GLN A 130 -17.77 -11.54 8.55
C GLN A 130 -18.58 -10.82 9.63
N GLU A 131 -18.01 -9.77 10.24
CA GLU A 131 -18.72 -8.96 11.21
C GLU A 131 -19.87 -8.19 10.57
N ALA A 132 -20.92 -7.91 11.35
CA ALA A 132 -22.05 -7.12 10.88
C ALA A 132 -21.60 -5.67 10.57
N GLU A 133 -22.19 -5.08 9.54
CA GLU A 133 -22.07 -3.65 9.29
C GLU A 133 -22.64 -2.88 10.49
N GLY A 134 -21.97 -1.81 10.90
CA GLY A 134 -22.26 -1.07 12.13
C GLY A 134 -21.61 -1.65 13.39
N SER A 135 -20.96 -2.82 13.33
CA SER A 135 -20.24 -3.37 14.47
C SER A 135 -18.93 -2.64 14.75
N ARG A 136 -18.53 -2.60 16.02
CA ARG A 136 -17.23 -2.06 16.43
C ARG A 136 -16.16 -3.12 16.22
N ILE A 137 -15.13 -2.79 15.44
CA ILE A 137 -14.02 -3.67 15.12
C ILE A 137 -12.69 -3.03 15.54
N VAL A 138 -11.70 -3.89 15.76
CA VAL A 138 -10.31 -3.48 15.99
C VAL A 138 -9.46 -4.06 14.87
N LEU A 139 -8.79 -3.18 14.13
CA LEU A 139 -7.83 -3.54 13.09
C LEU A 139 -6.44 -3.52 13.72
N GLN A 140 -5.84 -4.70 13.83
CA GLN A 140 -4.51 -4.85 14.42
C GLN A 140 -3.42 -4.31 13.50
N GLU A 141 -2.22 -4.14 14.06
CA GLU A 141 -1.04 -3.85 13.25
C GLU A 141 -0.81 -4.94 12.20
N GLY A 142 -0.41 -4.53 10.99
CA GLY A 142 -0.25 -5.45 9.86
C GLY A 142 -1.56 -5.90 9.19
N PHE A 143 -2.69 -5.20 9.40
CA PHE A 143 -3.91 -5.49 8.65
C PHE A 143 -3.70 -5.31 7.12
N ASP A 144 -4.41 -6.11 6.32
CA ASP A 144 -4.33 -6.07 4.87
C ASP A 144 -5.11 -4.86 4.30
N SER A 145 -4.36 -3.86 3.81
CA SER A 145 -4.91 -2.64 3.22
C SER A 145 -5.61 -2.86 1.87
N ALA A 146 -5.39 -4.00 1.20
CA ALA A 146 -6.14 -4.37 0.01
C ALA A 146 -7.55 -4.88 0.36
N GLN A 147 -7.75 -5.38 1.58
CA GLN A 147 -9.05 -5.89 2.05
C GLN A 147 -9.84 -4.87 2.86
N VAL A 148 -9.15 -3.98 3.55
CA VAL A 148 -9.79 -3.00 4.44
C VAL A 148 -9.24 -1.61 4.15
N ARG A 149 -10.15 -0.70 3.76
CA ARG A 149 -9.84 0.72 3.60
C ARG A 149 -10.26 1.46 4.86
N LEU A 150 -9.32 2.16 5.49
CA LEU A 150 -9.62 3.09 6.56
C LEU A 150 -10.28 4.36 5.99
N THR A 151 -11.33 4.84 6.64
CA THR A 151 -12.06 6.05 6.24
C THR A 151 -12.24 6.99 7.43
N GLY A 152 -12.19 8.30 7.20
CA GLY A 152 -12.29 9.32 8.24
C GLY A 152 -10.92 9.89 8.64
N ASN A 153 -10.84 10.49 9.84
CA ASN A 153 -9.59 11.04 10.35
C ASN A 153 -8.72 9.92 10.95
N VAL A 154 -7.80 9.40 10.15
CA VAL A 154 -6.87 8.34 10.56
C VAL A 154 -5.59 8.98 11.07
N VAL A 155 -5.38 8.95 12.39
CA VAL A 155 -4.17 9.44 13.06
C VAL A 155 -3.53 8.34 13.90
N GLY A 156 -2.20 8.36 13.98
CA GLY A 156 -1.44 7.37 14.73
C GLY A 156 -1.19 6.07 13.96
N SER A 157 -0.72 5.05 14.68
CA SER A 157 -0.48 3.70 14.16
C SER A 157 -1.56 2.74 14.66
N ALA A 158 -1.69 1.59 13.99
CA ALA A 158 -2.52 0.50 14.46
C ALA A 158 -2.10 0.08 15.90
N PRO A 159 -3.01 -0.49 16.71
CA PRO A 159 -4.36 -0.92 16.35
C PRO A 159 -5.37 0.24 16.18
N PHE A 160 -6.15 0.18 15.10
CA PHE A 160 -7.25 1.12 14.86
C PHE A 160 -8.56 0.56 15.38
N THR A 161 -9.33 1.37 16.11
CA THR A 161 -10.68 0.99 16.55
C THR A 161 -11.70 1.86 15.82
N GLY A 162 -12.68 1.21 15.18
CA GLY A 162 -13.71 1.91 14.42
C GLY A 162 -14.96 1.07 14.23
N THR A 163 -15.89 1.60 13.44
CA THR A 163 -17.13 0.92 13.07
C THR A 163 -17.02 0.40 11.64
N LEU A 164 -17.35 -0.87 11.41
CA LEU A 164 -17.36 -1.45 10.06
C LEU A 164 -18.52 -0.85 9.26
N SER A 165 -18.24 0.08 8.36
CA SER A 165 -19.29 0.73 7.56
C SER A 165 -19.83 -0.16 6.43
N HIS A 166 -18.98 -0.97 5.81
CA HIS A 166 -19.34 -1.91 4.76
C HIS A 166 -18.40 -3.09 4.81
N ARG A 167 -18.93 -4.31 4.71
CA ARG A 167 -18.15 -5.55 4.90
C ARG A 167 -17.24 -5.93 3.73
N GLY A 168 -17.37 -5.20 2.62
CA GLY A 168 -16.66 -5.48 1.37
C GLY A 168 -17.22 -6.71 0.64
N TRP A 169 -16.84 -6.85 -0.62
CA TRP A 169 -17.21 -8.00 -1.44
C TRP A 169 -15.97 -8.63 -2.05
N ARG A 170 -15.93 -9.96 -2.07
CA ARG A 170 -14.89 -10.77 -2.67
C ARG A 170 -15.53 -11.79 -3.59
N ALA A 171 -15.08 -11.88 -4.83
CA ALA A 171 -15.36 -13.05 -5.66
C ALA A 171 -14.48 -14.21 -5.17
N SER A 172 -15.06 -15.22 -4.53
CA SER A 172 -14.36 -16.44 -4.10
C SER A 172 -14.28 -17.49 -5.20
N SER A 173 -15.17 -17.40 -6.20
CA SER A 173 -15.17 -18.26 -7.38
C SER A 173 -15.69 -17.49 -8.60
N VAL A 174 -15.10 -17.76 -9.76
CA VAL A 174 -15.48 -17.23 -11.07
C VAL A 174 -15.64 -18.41 -12.04
N ARG A 175 -16.75 -18.45 -12.76
CA ARG A 175 -17.17 -19.58 -13.63
C ARG A 175 -17.66 -19.09 -14.99
N LEU A 176 -16.93 -18.17 -15.62
CA LEU A 176 -17.31 -17.64 -16.93
C LEU A 176 -17.30 -18.75 -18.01
N PRO A 177 -18.19 -18.69 -19.02
CA PRO A 177 -18.18 -19.60 -20.15
C PRO A 177 -16.83 -19.56 -20.89
N LYS A 178 -16.50 -20.61 -21.65
CA LYS A 178 -15.30 -20.59 -22.49
C LYS A 178 -15.58 -19.83 -23.78
N LEU A 179 -14.66 -18.95 -24.18
CA LEU A 179 -14.69 -18.32 -25.49
C LEU A 179 -14.12 -19.26 -26.55
N SER A 180 -14.81 -19.41 -27.67
CA SER A 180 -14.26 -20.08 -28.85
C SER A 180 -13.35 -19.10 -29.61
N GLY A 181 -12.19 -19.55 -30.08
CA GLY A 181 -11.23 -18.68 -30.79
C GLY A 181 -11.70 -18.11 -32.13
N GLN A 182 -12.88 -18.49 -32.62
CA GLN A 182 -13.49 -17.93 -33.84
C GLN A 182 -14.52 -16.82 -33.56
N HIS A 183 -14.83 -16.55 -32.29
CA HIS A 183 -15.79 -15.52 -31.93
C HIS A 183 -15.05 -14.21 -31.63
N ASP A 184 -15.44 -13.13 -32.31
CA ASP A 184 -14.95 -11.79 -32.02
C ASP A 184 -15.62 -11.27 -30.74
N ALA A 185 -14.88 -11.31 -29.63
CA ALA A 185 -15.37 -10.86 -28.32
C ALA A 185 -15.70 -9.36 -28.27
N SER A 186 -15.26 -8.55 -29.25
CA SER A 186 -15.61 -7.13 -29.32
C SER A 186 -17.07 -6.89 -29.73
N ILE A 187 -17.73 -7.89 -30.33
CA ILE A 187 -19.15 -7.84 -30.68
C ILE A 187 -19.97 -8.27 -29.46
N LEU A 188 -20.40 -7.29 -28.66
CA LEU A 188 -21.13 -7.51 -27.40
C LEU A 188 -22.59 -7.95 -27.59
N ALA A 189 -23.21 -7.50 -28.68
CA ALA A 189 -24.53 -7.92 -29.15
C ALA A 189 -24.58 -7.74 -30.68
N PRO A 190 -24.98 -8.77 -31.45
CA PRO A 190 -25.13 -8.64 -32.90
C PRO A 190 -26.31 -7.74 -33.26
N ALA A 191 -26.23 -7.07 -34.42
CA ALA A 191 -27.37 -6.36 -34.97
C ALA A 191 -28.41 -7.36 -35.52
N GLU A 192 -29.68 -7.13 -35.20
CA GLU A 192 -30.81 -7.94 -35.67
C GLU A 192 -31.50 -7.24 -36.84
N VAL A 193 -31.78 -7.98 -37.92
CA VAL A 193 -32.47 -7.48 -39.11
C VAL A 193 -33.64 -8.42 -39.42
N GLU A 194 -34.86 -7.87 -39.43
CA GLU A 194 -36.08 -8.58 -39.83
C GLU A 194 -36.25 -8.50 -41.35
N LEU A 195 -36.74 -9.58 -41.98
CA LEU A 195 -36.96 -9.72 -43.43
C LEU A 195 -38.43 -10.02 -43.74
#